data_AF-A0A9D3U7W7-F1
#
_entry.id   AF-A0A9D3U7W7-F1
#
_cell.length_a   1.000
_cell.length_b   1.000
_cell.length_c   1.000
_cell.angle_alpha   90.00
_cell.angle_beta   90.00
_cell.angle_gamma   90.00
#
_symmetry.space_group_name_H-M   'P 1'
#
loop_
_entity.id
_entity.type
_entity.pdbx_description
1 polymer ?
#
loop_
_entity_poly.entity_id
_entity_poly.type
_entity_poly.pdbx_seq_one_letter_code
_entity_poly.pdbx_strand_id
1 'polypeptide(L)' 'MSVEEAKCVAFVESSNVARKLKINEHVLFETDHVGLVNKLNNLPNDVTIIGAQIKECIAALNFFKFAKLIWTER' A
#
# COMPACT_ATOMS: atom_id res chain seq x y z
N MET A 1 -4.05 2.76 -17.56
CA MET A 1 -3.78 2.67 -16.11
C MET A 1 -5.01 3.17 -15.39
N SER A 2 -5.66 2.33 -14.59
CA SER A 2 -6.82 2.73 -13.79
C SER A 2 -6.39 3.61 -12.60
N VAL A 3 -7.35 4.29 -11.98
CA VAL A 3 -7.11 5.07 -10.75
C VAL A 3 -6.58 4.14 -9.65
N GLU A 4 -7.14 2.95 -9.53
CA GLU A 4 -6.72 1.94 -8.57
C GLU A 4 -5.27 1.49 -8.80
N GLU A 5 -4.90 1.18 -10.04
CA GLU A 5 -3.53 0.79 -10.40
C GLU A 5 -2.55 1.91 -10.06
N ALA A 6 -2.89 3.16 -10.40
CA ALA A 6 -2.04 4.31 -10.12
C ALA A 6 -1.84 4.53 -8.61
N LYS A 7 -2.88 4.34 -7.80
CA LYS A 7 -2.79 4.47 -6.33
C LYS A 7 -1.98 3.33 -5.70
N CYS A 8 -2.10 2.10 -6.20
CA CYS A 8 -1.24 0.99 -5.78
C CYS A 8 0.24 1.26 -6.09
N VAL A 9 0.55 1.70 -7.32
CA VAL A 9 1.93 2.02 -7.74
C VAL A 9 2.51 3.14 -6.87
N ALA A 10 1.74 4.22 -6.65
CA ALA A 10 2.16 5.31 -5.78
C ALA A 10 2.46 4.84 -4.36
N PHE A 11 1.66 3.93 -3.83
CA PHE A 11 1.88 3.34 -2.51
C PHE A 11 3.17 2.49 -2.47
N VAL A 12 3.40 1.61 -3.45
CA VAL A 12 4.63 0.80 -3.53
C VAL A 12 5.87 1.69 -3.61
N GLU A 13 5.83 2.74 -4.45
CA GLU A 13 6.93 3.68 -4.57
C GLU A 13 7.17 4.47 -3.28
N SER A 14 6.12 4.87 -2.56
CA SER A 14 6.26 5.52 -1.26
C SER A 14 6.97 4.63 -0.23
N SER A 15 6.67 3.33 -0.23
CA SER A 15 7.39 2.36 0.60
C SER A 15 8.85 2.23 0.16
N ASN A 16 9.11 2.11 -1.14
CA ASN A 16 10.48 2.06 -1.68
C ASN A 16 11.31 3.29 -1.27
N VAL A 17 10.71 4.48 -1.25
CA VAL A 17 11.37 5.70 -0.75
C VAL A 17 11.66 5.60 0.74
N ALA A 18 10.68 5.23 1.57
CA ALA A 18 10.88 5.06 3.01
C ALA A 18 12.01 4.04 3.31
N ARG A 19 12.08 2.96 2.54
CA ARG A 19 13.15 1.94 2.61
C ARG A 19 14.52 2.53 2.29
N LYS A 20 14.63 3.31 1.20
CA LYS A 20 15.88 3.99 0.81
C LYS A 20 16.36 4.98 1.87
N LEU A 21 15.41 5.62 2.57
CA LEU A 21 15.68 6.54 3.68
C LEU A 21 15.95 5.82 5.01
N LYS A 22 15.95 4.47 5.03
CA LYS A 22 16.13 3.63 6.22
C LYS A 22 15.07 3.89 7.31
N ILE A 23 13.89 4.36 6.92
CA ILE A 23 12.73 4.49 7.80
C ILE A 23 12.06 3.11 7.85
N ASN A 24 12.48 2.24 8.76
CA ASN A 24 12.05 0.84 8.82
C ASN A 24 11.32 0.46 10.11
N GLU A 25 11.12 1.40 11.04
CA GLU A 25 10.42 1.16 12.30
C GLU A 25 8.90 1.30 12.16
N HIS A 26 8.33 2.41 12.65
CA HIS A 26 6.90 2.66 12.67
C HIS A 26 6.53 3.66 11.58
N VAL A 27 5.81 3.20 10.55
CA VAL A 27 5.46 4.03 9.40
C VAL A 27 3.94 4.14 9.26
N LEU A 28 3.47 5.38 9.12
CA LEU A 28 2.09 5.69 8.79
C LEU A 28 2.02 6.17 7.34
N PHE A 29 1.27 5.45 6.52
CA PHE A 29 0.94 5.85 5.17
C PHE A 29 -0.48 6.41 5.13
N GLU A 30 -0.67 7.51 4.40
CA GLU A 30 -1.96 8.14 4.21
C GLU A 30 -2.36 8.06 2.74
N THR A 31 -3.63 7.78 2.48
CA THR A 31 -4.20 7.79 1.13
C THR A 31 -5.58 8.43 1.14
N ASP A 32 -5.89 9.18 0.10
CA ASP A 32 -7.24 9.67 -0.23
C ASP A 32 -8.11 8.57 -0.85
N HIS A 33 -7.54 7.41 -1.21
CA HIS A 33 -8.23 6.35 -1.93
C HIS A 33 -8.76 5.25 -0.99
N VAL A 34 -10.01 5.40 -0.56
CA VAL A 34 -10.68 4.45 0.36
C VAL A 34 -10.68 3.00 -0.15
N GLY A 35 -10.78 2.80 -1.47
CA GLY A 35 -10.77 1.47 -2.09
C GLY A 35 -9.45 0.72 -1.89
N LEU A 36 -8.33 1.44 -1.74
CA LEU A 36 -7.01 0.83 -1.55
C LEU A 36 -6.91 0.26 -0.14
N VAL A 37 -7.36 1.05 0.86
CA VAL A 37 -7.42 0.63 2.26
C VAL A 37 -8.32 -0.59 2.43
N ASN A 38 -9.51 -0.56 1.83
CA ASN A 38 -10.47 -1.65 1.93
C ASN A 38 -9.95 -2.95 1.30
N LYS A 39 -9.30 -2.87 0.13
CA LYS A 39 -8.74 -4.05 -0.52
C LYS A 39 -7.59 -4.63 0.28
N LEU A 40 -6.69 -3.79 0.77
CA LEU A 40 -5.54 -4.21 1.57
C LEU A 40 -5.96 -4.93 2.87
N ASN A 41 -7.11 -4.56 3.43
CA ASN A 41 -7.68 -5.21 4.61
C ASN A 41 -8.45 -6.52 4.32
N ASN A 42 -8.91 -6.78 3.09
CA ASN A 42 -9.86 -7.85 2.76
C ASN A 42 -9.33 -8.85 1.71
N LEU A 43 -8.07 -9.29 1.84
CA LEU A 43 -7.30 -9.82 0.73
C LEU A 43 -7.53 -11.26 0.22
N PRO A 44 -8.27 -12.21 0.84
CA PRO A 44 -7.77 -13.58 0.78
C PRO A 44 -7.74 -14.25 -0.61
N ASN A 45 -8.45 -13.77 -1.65
CA ASN A 45 -8.57 -14.51 -2.93
C ASN A 45 -8.61 -13.70 -4.24
N ASP A 46 -8.05 -12.47 -4.33
CA ASP A 46 -8.06 -11.72 -5.60
C ASP A 46 -6.89 -12.12 -6.53
N VAL A 47 -7.22 -12.70 -7.70
CA VAL A 47 -6.28 -13.17 -8.75
C VAL A 47 -6.16 -12.22 -9.94
N THR A 48 -6.79 -11.04 -9.88
CA THR A 48 -6.69 -10.02 -10.94
C THR A 48 -5.31 -9.33 -10.94
N ILE A 49 -5.00 -8.56 -11.99
CA ILE A 49 -3.81 -7.68 -12.04
C ILE A 49 -3.76 -6.77 -10.80
N ILE A 50 -4.92 -6.27 -10.38
CA ILE A 50 -5.08 -5.47 -9.16
C ILE A 50 -4.74 -6.31 -7.93
N GLY A 51 -5.19 -7.57 -7.87
CA GLY A 51 -4.80 -8.53 -6.84
C GLY A 51 -3.29 -8.78 -6.75
N ALA A 52 -2.59 -8.85 -7.88
CA ALA A 52 -1.13 -8.99 -7.91
C ALA A 52 -0.42 -7.74 -7.34
N GLN A 53 -0.83 -6.54 -7.76
CA GLN A 53 -0.28 -5.28 -7.22
C GLN A 53 -0.58 -5.10 -5.73
N ILE A 54 -1.73 -5.56 -5.27
CA ILE A 54 -2.09 -5.55 -3.85
C ILE A 54 -1.17 -6.47 -3.03
N LYS A 55 -0.75 -7.62 -3.57
CA LYS A 55 0.26 -8.46 -2.92
C LYS A 55 1.60 -7.75 -2.79
N GLU A 56 2.00 -6.97 -3.79
CA GLU A 56 3.20 -6.12 -3.70
C GLU A 56 3.04 -5.04 -2.63
N CYS A 57 1.85 -4.42 -2.51
CA CYS A 57 1.56 -3.46 -1.45
C CYS A 57 1.71 -4.09 -0.04
N ILE A 58 1.21 -5.32 0.17
CA ILE A 58 1.41 -6.03 1.44
C ILE A 58 2.89 -6.35 1.67
N ALA A 59 3.58 -6.87 0.65
CA ALA A 59 5.01 -7.16 0.76
C ALA A 59 5.80 -5.90 1.15
N ALA A 60 5.40 -4.75 0.60
CA ALA A 60 5.96 -3.46 0.94
C ALA A 60 5.68 -3.05 2.40
N LEU A 61 4.52 -3.39 2.96
CA LEU A 61 4.19 -3.15 4.39
C LEU A 61 4.97 -4.07 5.33
N ASN A 62 5.13 -5.35 4.97
CA ASN A 62 5.82 -6.34 5.80
C ASN A 62 7.31 -6.06 5.98
N PHE A 63 7.87 -5.11 5.23
CA PHE A 63 9.24 -4.67 5.43
C PHE A 63 9.43 -3.86 6.72
N PHE A 64 8.40 -3.14 7.17
CA PHE A 64 8.47 -2.28 8.35
C PHE A 64 8.17 -3.08 9.62
N LYS A 65 8.77 -2.70 10.75
CA LYS A 65 8.46 -3.29 12.06
C LYS A 65 6.98 -3.11 12.41
N PHE A 66 6.43 -1.94 12.07
CA PHE A 66 5.01 -1.65 12.14
C PHE A 66 4.66 -0.70 10.99
N ALA A 67 3.67 -1.06 10.18
CA ALA A 67 3.13 -0.16 9.17
C ALA A 67 1.62 -0.19 9.15
N LYS A 68 1.04 1.00 8.95
CA LYS A 68 -0.41 1.19 8.83
C LYS A 68 -0.69 2.08 7.63
N LEU A 69 -1.63 1.67 6.79
CA LEU A 69 -2.21 2.51 5.75
C LEU A 69 -3.57 2.99 6.25
N ILE A 70 -3.78 4.31 6.29
CA ILE A 70 -5.05 4.93 6.67
C ILE A 70 -5.63 5.73 5.52
N TRP A 71 -6.96 5.77 5.48
CA TRP A 71 -7.68 6.69 4.60
C TRP A 71 -7.85 8.04 5.29
N THR A 72 -7.66 9.12 4.54
CA THR A 72 -7.88 10.50 5.00
C THR A 72 -8.62 11.28 3.93
N GLU A 73 -9.71 11.96 4.31
CA GLU A 73 -10.30 13.02 3.48
C GLU A 73 -9.35 14.23 3.55
N ARG A 74 -8.65 14.51 2.45
CA ARG A 74 -7.83 15.71 2.28
C ARG A 74 -8.36 16.53 1.13
#